data_AF-A0A7X4GXX4-F1
#
_entry.id   AF-A0A7X4GXX4-F1
#
_cell.length_a   1.000
_cell.length_b   1.000
_cell.length_c   1.000
_cell.angle_alpha   90.00
_cell.angle_beta   90.00
_cell.angle_gamma   90.00
#
_symmetry.space_group_name_H-M   'P 1'
#
loop_
_entity.id
_entity.type
_entity.pdbx_description
1 polymer ?
#
loop_
_entity_poly.entity_id
_entity_poly.type
_entity_poly.pdbx_seq_one_letter_code
_entity_poly.pdbx_strand_id
1 'polypeptide(L)'
;MSESDAKEKIRTAIRQSSYVWRTATSLAKETGIPLETVLTLLETSGSFLRAYNTNASGQSLFTTREKYLADSTWNRRLLDLLANKVGV
;
A
#
# COMPACT_ATOMS: atom_id res chain seq x y z
N MET A 1 -7.12 20.83 1.12
CA MET A 1 -6.60 19.75 0.26
C MET A 1 -7.78 18.84 -0.06
N SER A 2 -8.01 18.51 -1.33
CA SER A 2 -9.11 17.60 -1.68
C SER A 2 -8.73 16.15 -1.39
N GLU A 3 -9.73 15.28 -1.27
CA GLU A 3 -9.52 13.83 -1.12
C GLU A 3 -8.72 13.26 -2.30
N SER A 4 -9.00 13.72 -3.52
CA SER A 4 -8.29 13.34 -4.74
C SER A 4 -6.81 13.71 -4.69
N ASP A 5 -6.47 14.91 -4.18
CA ASP A 5 -5.08 15.35 -4.04
C ASP A 5 -4.32 14.50 -3.01
N ALA A 6 -4.98 14.21 -1.89
CA ALA A 6 -4.42 13.37 -0.83
C ALA A 6 -4.14 11.95 -1.36
N LYS A 7 -5.09 11.38 -2.10
CA LYS A 7 -4.95 10.07 -2.73
C LYS A 7 -3.78 10.03 -3.72
N GLU A 8 -3.64 11.04 -4.59
CA GLU A 8 -2.55 11.07 -5.57
C GLU A 8 -1.18 11.28 -4.93
N LYS A 9 -1.10 12.07 -3.84
CA LYS A 9 0.12 12.17 -3.02
C LYS A 9 0.54 10.82 -2.45
N ILE A 10 -0.40 10.09 -1.84
CA ILE A 10 -0.12 8.76 -1.28
C ILE A 10 0.31 7.79 -2.38
N ARG A 11 -0.39 7.78 -3.52
CA ARG A 11 -0.04 6.94 -4.69
C ARG A 11 1.38 7.24 -5.18
N THR A 12 1.72 8.52 -5.28
CA THR A 12 3.05 8.96 -5.72
C THR A 12 4.15 8.53 -4.73
N ALA A 13 3.92 8.67 -3.42
CA ALA A 13 4.85 8.21 -2.39
C ALA A 13 5.11 6.70 -2.49
N ILE A 14 4.08 5.88 -2.70
CA ILE A 14 4.23 4.43 -2.90
C ILE A 14 5.03 4.13 -4.18
N ARG A 15 4.71 4.82 -5.29
CA ARG A 15 5.36 4.62 -6.58
C ARG A 15 6.87 4.92 -6.52
N GLN A 16 7.23 6.03 -5.88
CA GLN A 16 8.62 6.51 -5.77
C GLN A 16 9.42 5.80 -4.67
N SER A 17 8.76 5.06 -3.77
CA SER A 17 9.45 4.34 -2.72
C SER A 17 10.34 3.22 -3.27
N SER A 18 11.48 2.97 -2.62
CA SER A 18 12.30 1.78 -2.83
C SER A 18 11.63 0.49 -2.32
N TYR A 19 10.58 0.62 -1.51
CA TYR A 19 9.83 -0.52 -0.95
C TYR A 19 8.53 -0.75 -1.72
N VAL A 20 8.23 -2.00 -2.04
CA VAL A 20 6.93 -2.38 -2.64
C VAL A 20 5.78 -2.11 -1.67
N TRP A 21 5.99 -2.41 -0.40
CA TRP A 21 4.98 -2.34 0.65
C TRP A 21 5.33 -1.22 1.63
N ARG A 22 4.33 -0.40 1.98
CA ARG A 22 4.46 0.75 2.88
C ARG A 22 3.42 0.70 3.99
N THR A 23 3.74 1.27 5.15
CA THR A 23 2.77 1.40 6.26
C THR A 23 2.05 2.74 6.18
N ALA A 24 0.81 2.80 6.68
CA ALA A 24 0.07 4.06 6.79
C ALA A 24 0.85 5.12 7.60
N THR A 25 1.54 4.70 8.66
CA THR A 25 2.40 5.57 9.48
C THR A 25 3.57 6.15 8.68
N SER A 26 4.23 5.35 7.84
CA SER A 26 5.33 5.85 6.99
C SER A 26 4.81 6.88 5.97
N LEU A 27 3.66 6.60 5.36
CA LEU A 27 3.04 7.48 4.36
C LEU A 27 2.55 8.79 4.97
N ALA A 28 1.95 8.74 6.18
CA ALA A 28 1.52 9.93 6.90
C ALA A 28 2.70 10.88 7.21
N LYS A 29 3.83 10.32 7.68
CA LYS A 29 5.06 11.09 7.96
C LYS A 29 5.65 11.72 6.70
N GLU A 30 5.68 10.97 5.59
CA GLU A 30 6.28 11.42 4.33
C GLU A 30 5.42 12.47 3.61
N THR A 31 4.10 12.27 3.58
CA THR A 31 3.18 13.14 2.83
C THR A 31 2.69 14.34 3.63
N GLY A 32 2.88 14.32 4.96
CA GLY A 32 2.32 15.32 5.90
C GLY A 32 0.80 15.20 6.07
N ILE A 33 0.19 14.13 5.57
CA ILE A 33 -1.25 13.89 5.68
C ILE A 33 -1.54 13.25 7.05
N PRO A 34 -2.61 13.65 7.76
CA PRO A 34 -2.99 13.02 9.02
C PRO A 34 -3.14 11.50 8.87
N LEU A 35 -2.64 10.75 9.86
CA LEU A 35 -2.62 9.28 9.83
C LEU A 35 -4.01 8.69 9.60
N GLU A 36 -5.04 9.24 10.26
CA GLU A 36 -6.42 8.78 10.10
C GLU A 36 -6.92 8.96 8.67
N THR A 37 -6.62 10.10 8.05
CA THR A 37 -6.96 10.35 6.64
C THR A 37 -6.24 9.37 5.71
N VAL A 38 -4.96 9.09 5.97
CA VAL A 38 -4.21 8.08 5.20
C VAL A 38 -4.83 6.69 5.35
N LEU A 39 -5.15 6.28 6.57
CA LEU A 39 -5.79 4.98 6.84
C LEU A 39 -7.11 4.85 6.10
N THR A 40 -8.00 5.83 6.25
CA THR A 40 -9.29 5.85 5.55
C THR A 40 -9.10 5.72 4.05
N LEU A 41 -8.22 6.52 3.45
CA LEU A 41 -7.96 6.47 2.00
C LEU A 41 -7.39 5.12 1.54
N LEU A 42 -6.49 4.54 2.31
CA LEU A 42 -5.88 3.24 1.98
C LEU A 42 -6.89 2.09 2.07
N GLU A 43 -7.86 2.17 2.98
CA GLU A 43 -8.86 1.12 3.19
C GLU A 43 -10.09 1.24 2.28
N THR A 44 -10.51 2.47 1.91
CA THR A 44 -11.78 2.67 1.21
C THR A 44 -11.66 2.98 -0.28
N SER A 45 -10.53 3.54 -0.74
CA SER A 45 -10.48 4.14 -2.09
C SER A 45 -10.39 3.13 -3.25
N GLY A 46 -10.29 1.82 -2.96
CA GLY A 46 -10.13 0.73 -3.94
C GLY A 46 -8.86 0.80 -4.80
N SER A 47 -8.08 1.88 -4.67
CA SER A 47 -6.91 2.21 -5.48
C SER A 47 -5.62 1.61 -4.89
N PHE A 48 -5.71 1.09 -3.67
CA PHE A 48 -4.61 0.51 -2.91
C PHE A 48 -4.90 -0.96 -2.60
N LEU A 49 -3.83 -1.73 -2.55
CA LEU A 49 -3.85 -3.13 -2.16
C LEU A 49 -3.32 -3.25 -0.74
N ARG A 50 -4.05 -3.95 0.13
CA ARG A 50 -3.60 -4.30 1.48
C ARG A 50 -2.95 -5.68 1.47
N ALA A 51 -1.79 -5.82 2.09
CA ALA A 51 -1.17 -7.11 2.29
C ALA A 51 -1.97 -7.93 3.31
N TYR A 52 -1.97 -9.25 3.14
CA TYR A 52 -2.56 -10.15 4.13
C TYR A 52 -1.77 -10.14 5.45
N ASN A 53 -0.43 -10.17 5.35
CA ASN A 53 0.45 -10.17 6.51
C ASN A 53 0.79 -8.74 6.95
N THR A 54 0.98 -8.58 8.26
CA THR A 54 1.52 -7.36 8.86
C THR A 54 3.04 -7.42 8.93
N ASN A 55 3.68 -6.27 9.19
CA ASN A 55 5.10 -6.25 9.53
C ASN A 55 5.35 -6.80 10.96
N ALA A 56 6.63 -6.87 11.37
CA ALA A 56 7.02 -7.34 12.70
C ALA A 56 6.44 -6.52 13.87
N SER A 57 6.03 -5.27 13.61
CA SER A 57 5.37 -4.39 14.57
C SER A 57 3.84 -4.52 14.56
N GLY A 58 3.28 -5.46 13.80
CA GLY A 58 1.83 -5.63 13.67
C GLY A 58 1.13 -4.61 12.79
N GLN A 59 1.87 -3.80 12.01
CA GLN A 59 1.29 -2.78 11.15
C GLN A 59 0.86 -3.35 9.79
N SER A 60 -0.32 -2.95 9.34
CA SER A 60 -0.82 -3.21 7.99
C SER A 60 0.08 -2.58 6.93
N LEU A 61 0.27 -3.34 5.85
CA LEU A 61 1.09 -2.96 4.70
C LEU A 61 0.21 -2.70 3.48
N PHE A 62 0.56 -1.68 2.71
CA PHE A 62 -0.20 -1.22 1.57
C PHE A 62 0.70 -0.96 0.37
N THR A 63 0.16 -1.16 -0.83
CA THR A 63 0.82 -0.85 -2.11
C THR A 63 -0.21 -0.43 -3.16
N THR A 64 0.22 -0.14 -4.38
CA THR A 64 -0.65 0.06 -5.54
C THR A 64 -0.48 -1.10 -6.50
N ARG A 65 -1.51 -1.38 -7.32
CA ARG A 65 -1.44 -2.43 -8.34
C ARG A 65 -0.26 -2.22 -9.29
N GLU A 66 0.00 -0.97 -9.68
CA GLU A 66 1.10 -0.58 -10.56
C GLU A 66 2.46 -0.89 -9.94
N LYS A 67 2.69 -0.48 -8.68
CA LYS A 67 3.95 -0.73 -7.99
C LYS A 67 4.18 -2.22 -7.79
N TYR A 68 3.13 -2.95 -7.43
CA TYR A 68 3.16 -4.39 -7.25
C TYR A 68 3.53 -5.14 -8.54
N LEU A 69 2.94 -4.77 -9.68
CA LEU A 69 3.26 -5.37 -10.97
C LEU A 69 4.64 -4.98 -11.49
N ALA A 70 5.07 -3.74 -11.27
CA ALA A 70 6.39 -3.27 -11.71
C ALA A 70 7.55 -3.99 -10.99
N ASP A 71 7.36 -4.36 -9.73
CA ASP A 71 8.38 -5.06 -8.92
C ASP A 71 8.31 -6.60 -9.04
N SER A 72 7.30 -7.12 -9.77
CA SER A 72 6.99 -8.55 -9.86
C SER A 72 8.07 -9.42 -10.53
N THR A 73 9.03 -8.82 -11.25
CA THR A 73 10.18 -9.55 -11.82
C THR A 73 11.09 -10.16 -10.74
N TRP A 74 11.15 -9.57 -9.54
CA TRP A 74 11.97 -10.08 -8.42
C TRP A 74 11.18 -10.98 -7.44
N ASN A 75 9.85 -10.84 -7.40
CA ASN A 75 9.05 -11.31 -6.26
C ASN A 75 7.83 -12.19 -6.62
N ARG A 76 7.98 -13.12 -7.57
CA ARG A 76 6.97 -14.17 -7.85
C ARG A 76 6.44 -14.88 -6.59
N ARG A 77 7.26 -15.00 -5.53
CA ARG A 77 6.89 -15.61 -4.23
C ARG A 77 5.82 -14.85 -3.43
N LEU A 78 5.65 -13.55 -3.66
CA LEU A 78 4.67 -12.73 -2.92
C LEU A 78 3.25 -12.84 -3.50
N LEU A 79 3.10 -13.26 -4.77
CA LEU A 79 1.80 -13.60 -5.34
C LEU A 79 1.18 -14.81 -4.63
N ASP A 80 1.98 -15.82 -4.29
CA ASP A 80 1.48 -17.03 -3.60
C ASP A 80 0.84 -16.72 -2.23
N LEU A 81 1.32 -15.67 -1.54
CA LEU A 81 0.73 -15.21 -0.27
C LEU A 81 -0.58 -14.42 -0.44
N LEU A 82 -0.87 -13.90 -1.64
CA LEU A 82 -2.12 -13.21 -1.97
C LEU A 82 -3.11 -14.13 -2.71
N ALA A 83 -2.60 -15.07 -3.51
CA ALA A 83 -3.35 -15.94 -4.42
C ALA A 83 -3.94 -17.19 -3.76
N ASN A 84 -3.48 -17.58 -2.56
CA ASN A 84 -4.01 -18.74 -1.83
C ASN A 84 -5.47 -18.55 -1.32
N LYS A 85 -6.19 -17.55 -1.82
CA LYS A 85 -7.63 -17.31 -1.60
C LYS A 85 -8.43 -17.45 -2.91
N VAL A 86 -8.10 -18.43 -3.74
CA VAL A 86 -9.01 -19.04 -4.74
C VAL A 86 -8.73 -20.54 -4.73
N GLY A 87 -9.15 -21.22 -3.66
CA GLY A 87 -8.79 -22.61 -3.44
C GLY A 87 -9.37 -23.20 -2.16
N VAL A 88 -10.65 -22.94 -1.88
CA VAL A 88 -11.62 -23.86 -1.24
C VAL A 88 -12.98 -23.50 -1.79
#